data_AF-A0A139D1S1-F1
#
_entry.id   AF-A0A139D1S1-F1
#
_cell.length_a   1.000
_cell.length_b   1.000
_cell.length_c   1.000
_cell.angle_alpha   90.00
_cell.angle_beta   90.00
_cell.angle_gamma   90.00
#
_symmetry.space_group_name_H-M   'P 1'
#
loop_
_entity.id
_entity.type
_entity.pdbx_description
1 polymer ?
#
loop_
_entity_poly.entity_id
_entity_poly.type
_entity_poly.pdbx_seq_one_letter_code
_entity_poly.pdbx_strand_id
1 'polypeptide(L)' 'RAEDYSEERGQAVMDQEEITIAIDLQRGDLRETVWTCDFSHEYVTINAEYRT' A
#
# COMPACT_ATOMS: atom_id res chain seq x y z
N ARG A 1 20.59 0.68 -2.19
CA ARG A 1 19.66 1.02 -1.08
C ARG A 1 19.73 2.54 -0.95
N ALA A 2 18.61 3.25 -0.80
CA ALA A 2 18.66 4.70 -0.62
C ALA A 2 19.43 5.03 0.66
N GLU A 3 20.31 6.04 0.63
CA GLU A 3 21.19 6.38 1.76
C GLU A 3 20.41 6.83 3.00
N ASP A 4 19.23 7.41 2.80
CA ASP A 4 18.34 7.90 3.86
C ASP A 4 17.31 6.87 4.35
N TYR A 5 17.40 5.62 3.88
CA TYR A 5 16.49 4.56 4.28
C TYR A 5 16.73 4.14 5.73
N SER A 6 15.68 4.19 6.55
CA SER A 6 15.65 3.52 7.85
C SER A 6 14.34 2.77 8.05
N GLU A 7 14.41 1.62 8.71
CA GLU A 7 13.22 0.82 9.05
C GLU A 7 12.26 1.62 9.94
N GLU A 8 12.78 2.40 10.88
CA GLU A 8 11.98 3.24 11.78
C GLU A 8 11.14 4.27 11.02
N ARG A 9 11.73 4.92 10.00
CA ARG A 9 10.99 5.85 9.13
C ARG A 9 9.97 5.13 8.26
N GLY A 10 10.30 3.92 7.80
CA GLY A 10 9.37 3.07 7.07
C GLY A 10 8.16 2.69 7.91
N GLN A 11 8.38 2.24 9.15
CA GLN A 11 7.32 1.88 10.09
C GLN A 11 6.40 3.06 10.39
N ALA A 12 6.96 4.24 10.67
CA ALA A 12 6.16 5.44 10.94
C ALA A 12 5.23 5.86 9.78
N VAL A 13 5.57 5.51 8.54
CA VAL A 13 4.68 5.71 7.38
C VAL A 13 3.63 4.60 7.30
N MET A 14 4.01 3.35 7.59
CA MET A 14 3.09 2.21 7.57
C MET A 14 2.05 2.23 8.68
N ASP A 15 2.32 2.93 9.79
CA ASP A 15 1.38 3.09 10.90
C ASP A 15 0.26 4.12 10.61
N GLN A 16 0.27 4.77 9.46
CA GLN A 16 -0.76 5.74 9.05
C GLN A 16 -1.99 5.02 8.49
N GLU A 17 -3.17 5.65 8.66
CA GLU A 17 -4.43 5.11 8.13
C GLU A 17 -4.47 5.10 6.59
N GLU A 18 -3.84 6.09 5.95
CA GLU A 18 -3.76 6.20 4.49
C GLU A 18 -2.30 6.24 4.03
N ILE A 19 -1.96 5.38 3.07
CA ILE A 19 -0.60 5.29 2.52
C ILE A 19 -0.62 5.67 1.04
N THR A 20 0.15 6.70 0.68
CA THR A 20 0.36 7.09 -0.72
C THR A 20 1.60 6.40 -1.29
N ILE A 21 1.42 5.68 -2.40
CA ILE A 21 2.52 5.07 -3.16
C ILE A 21 2.70 5.84 -4.47
N ALA A 22 3.83 6.52 -4.61
CA ALA A 22 4.20 7.22 -5.84
C ALA A 22 5.06 6.31 -6.73
N ILE A 23 4.65 6.11 -7.97
CA ILE A 23 5.39 5.33 -8.96
C ILE A 23 5.68 6.24 -10.16
N ASP A 24 6.95 6.51 -10.41
CA ASP A 24 7.42 7.21 -11.62
C ASP A 24 8.07 6.21 -12.57
N LEU A 25 7.46 6.01 -13.73
CA LEU A 25 7.96 5.10 -14.77
C LEU A 25 8.93 5.77 -15.73
N GLN A 26 9.05 7.11 -15.71
CA GLN A 26 9.86 7.89 -16.65
C GLN A 26 9.54 7.60 -18.13
N ARG A 27 8.26 7.40 -18.47
CA ARG A 27 7.78 7.03 -19.82
C ARG A 27 6.80 8.03 -20.45
N GLY A 28 6.97 9.32 -20.17
CA GLY A 28 6.15 10.42 -20.69
C GLY A 28 5.29 11.06 -19.61
N ASP A 29 4.25 11.80 -20.04
CA ASP A 29 3.51 12.72 -19.16
C ASP A 29 2.17 12.17 -18.65
N LEU A 30 1.84 10.93 -19.00
CA LEU A 30 0.60 10.28 -18.55
C LEU A 30 0.65 9.99 -17.05
N ARG A 31 -0.48 10.22 -16.39
CA ARG A 31 -0.66 9.99 -14.95
C ARG A 31 -2.01 9.35 -14.70
N GLU A 32 -2.04 8.42 -13.75
CA GLU A 32 -3.25 7.74 -13.30
C GLU A 32 -3.17 7.51 -11.79
N THR A 33 -4.31 7.47 -11.12
CA THR A 33 -4.42 7.24 -9.68
C THR A 33 -5.36 6.06 -9.44
N VAL A 34 -4.88 5.09 -8.66
CA VAL A 34 -5.65 3.90 -8.26
C VAL A 34 -5.78 3.92 -6.75
N TRP A 35 -7.00 3.69 -6.27
CA TRP A 35 -7.29 3.52 -4.85
C TRP A 35 -7.43 2.04 -4.55
N THR A 36 -6.81 1.59 -3.47
CA THR A 36 -6.89 0.22 -2.97
C THR A 36 -6.78 0.24 -1.46
N CYS A 37 -7.11 -0.88 -0.82
CA CYS A 37 -6.87 -1.11 0.60
C CYS A 37 -5.83 -2.21 0.82
N ASP A 38 -5.43 -2.38 2.08
CA ASP A 38 -4.60 -3.48 2.53
C ASP A 38 -5.34 -4.82 2.47
N PHE A 39 -4.58 -5.91 2.64
CA PHE A 39 -5.10 -7.26 2.70
C PHE A 39 -5.02 -7.78 4.13
N SER A 40 -6.15 -7.68 4.84
CA SER A 40 -6.22 -8.01 6.26
C SER A 40 -6.61 -9.47 6.51
N HIS A 41 -6.29 -9.97 7.70
CA HIS A 41 -6.76 -11.28 8.14
C HIS A 41 -8.30 -11.33 8.25
N GLU A 42 -8.92 -10.24 8.66
CA GLU A 42 -10.38 -10.13 8.76
C GLU A 42 -11.06 -10.27 7.40
N TYR A 43 -10.46 -9.72 6.32
CA TYR A 43 -10.97 -9.96 4.97
C TYR A 43 -11.05 -11.46 4.66
N VAL A 44 -10.02 -12.22 5.03
CA VAL A 44 -10.00 -13.68 4.84
C VAL A 44 -11.07 -14.34 5.69
N THR A 45 -11.19 -14.01 6.98
CA THR A 45 -12.19 -14.60 7.87
C THR A 45 -13.61 -14.35 7.38
N ILE A 46 -13.95 -13.10 7.03
CA ILE A 46 -15.26 -12.73 6.52
C ILE A 46 -15.59 -13.52 5.25
N ASN A 47 -14.67 -13.56 4.28
CA ASN A 47 -14.95 -14.19 2.99
C ASN A 47 -14.83 -15.73 3.03
N ALA A 48 -14.08 -16.32 3.98
CA ALA A 48 -13.98 -17.76 4.14
C ALA A 48 -15.27 -18.37 4.73
N GLU A 49 -16.01 -17.59 5.52
CA GLU A 49 -17.30 -18.00 6.10
C GLU A 49 -18.48 -17.79 5.14
N TYR A 50 -18.29 -17.01 4.06
CA TYR A 50 -19.21 -16.89 2.92
C TYR A 50 -19.19 -18.18 2.08
N ARG A 51 -19.73 -19.28 2.62
CA ARG A 51 -20.12 -20.41 1.79
C ARG A 51 -21.32 -20.00 0.93
N THR A 52 -21.16 -20.08 -0.39
CA THR A 52 -22.30 -20.21 -1.32
C THR A 52 -23.06 -21.50 -1.03
#